data_AF-F9P906-F1
#
_entry.id   AF-F9P906-F1
#
_cell.length_a   1.000
_cell.length_b   1.000
_cell.length_c   1.000
_cell.angle_alpha   90.00
_cell.angle_beta   90.00
_cell.angle_gamma   90.00
#
_symmetry.space_group_name_H-M   'P 1'
#
loop_
_entity.id
_entity.type
_entity.pdbx_description
1 polymer ?
#
loop_
_entity_poly.entity_id
_entity_poly.type
_entity_poly.pdbx_seq_one_letter_code
_entity_poly.pdbx_strand_id
1 'polypeptide(L)' 'MTKEAMRKDFEYEIAQKLTQSLLEQGLISTEEYNKIKVLNIEKFSPFYKDLMDI' A
#
# COMPACT_ATOMS: atom_id res chain seq x y z
N MET A 1 2.33 -15.05 13.91
CA MET A 1 2.02 -13.66 13.49
C MET A 1 1.97 -12.79 14.75
N THR A 2 2.75 -11.71 14.82
CA THR A 2 2.74 -10.80 15.99
C THR A 2 1.63 -9.76 15.83
N LYS A 3 1.16 -9.16 16.94
CA LYS A 3 0.16 -8.07 16.88
C LYS A 3 0.64 -6.88 16.05
N GLU A 4 1.94 -6.58 16.10
CA GLU A 4 2.55 -5.50 15.31
C GLU A 4 2.60 -5.83 13.82
N ALA A 5 2.82 -7.09 13.43
CA ALA A 5 2.73 -7.50 12.03
C ALA A 5 1.30 -7.36 11.51
N MET A 6 0.30 -7.80 12.28
CA MET A 6 -1.12 -7.62 11.93
C MET A 6 -1.51 -6.14 11.79
N ARG A 7 -1.00 -5.28 12.67
CA ARG A 7 -1.23 -3.83 12.59
C ARG A 7 -0.67 -3.27 11.29
N LYS A 8 0.57 -3.62 10.94
CA LYS A 8 1.23 -3.16 9.71
C LYS A 8 0.49 -3.63 8.45
N ASP A 9 0.01 -4.87 8.44
CA ASP A 9 -0.81 -5.41 7.35
C ASP A 9 -2.12 -4.61 7.19
N PHE A 10 -2.78 -4.27 8.30
CA PHE A 10 -3.99 -3.45 8.29
C PHE A 10 -3.72 -2.01 7.84
N GLU A 11 -2.65 -1.39 8.33
CA GLU A 11 -2.25 -0.03 7.95
C GLU A 11 -1.89 0.06 6.47
N TYR A 12 -1.19 -0.95 5.93
CA TYR A 12 -0.94 -1.07 4.49
C TYR A 12 -2.23 -1.08 3.68
N GLU A 13 -3.19 -1.93 4.05
CA GLU A 13 -4.48 -2.05 3.35
C GLU A 13 -5.24 -0.71 3.30
N ILE A 14 -5.24 0.03 4.41
CA ILE A 14 -5.88 1.35 4.46
C ILE A 14 -5.14 2.35 3.55
N ALA A 15 -3.82 2.42 3.63
CA ALA A 15 -3.02 3.32 2.81
C ALA A 15 -3.17 3.02 1.31
N GLN A 16 -3.20 1.74 0.94
CA GLN A 16 -3.33 1.33 -0.45
C GLN A 16 -4.73 1.63 -1.00
N LYS A 17 -5.80 1.42 -0.21
CA LYS A 17 -7.17 1.80 -0.59
C LYS A 17 -7.34 3.30 -0.77
N LEU A 18 -6.73 4.10 0.09
CA LEU A 18 -6.73 5.56 -0.07
C LEU A 18 -6.00 5.96 -1.36
N THR A 19 -4.84 5.37 -1.61
CA THR A 19 -4.05 5.62 -2.82
C THR A 19 -4.81 5.25 -4.09
N GLN A 20 -5.52 4.12 -4.08
CA GLN A 20 -6.42 3.69 -5.17
C GLN A 20 -7.56 4.70 -5.39
N SER A 21 -8.17 5.20 -4.33
CA SER A 21 -9.25 6.19 -4.43
C SER A 21 -8.77 7.51 -5.04
N LEU A 22 -7.53 7.94 -4.74
CA LEU A 22 -6.93 9.12 -5.37
C LEU A 22 -6.76 8.94 -6.89
N LEU A 23 -6.35 7.74 -7.32
CA LEU A 23 -6.22 7.41 -8.74
C LEU A 23 -7.60 7.40 -9.42
N GLU A 24 -8.60 6.77 -8.81
CA GLU A 24 -9.97 6.69 -9.35
C GLU A 24 -10.64 8.07 -9.48
N GLN A 25 -10.31 9.00 -8.58
CA GLN A 25 -10.77 10.39 -8.65
C GLN A 25 -9.97 11.25 -9.63
N GLY A 26 -8.92 10.71 -10.26
CA GLY A 26 -8.04 11.45 -11.17
C GLY A 26 -7.16 12.49 -10.46
N LEU A 27 -6.98 12.36 -9.14
CA LEU A 27 -6.14 13.28 -8.34
C LEU A 27 -4.65 12.95 -8.46
N ILE A 28 -4.32 11.72 -8.85
CA ILE A 28 -2.96 11.27 -9.16
C ILE A 28 -2.97 10.48 -10.46
N SER A 29 -1.84 10.49 -11.15
CA SER A 29 -1.58 9.66 -12.33
C SER A 29 -1.29 8.20 -11.95
N THR A 30 -1.38 7.31 -12.93
CA THR A 30 -0.95 5.90 -12.76
C THR A 30 0.53 5.78 -12.38
N GLU A 31 1.39 6.69 -12.86
CA GLU A 31 2.80 6.71 -12.50
C GLU A 31 2.99 7.06 -11.02
N GLU A 32 2.28 8.08 -10.54
CA GLU A 32 2.29 8.47 -9.12
C GLU A 32 1.69 7.39 -8.23
N TYR A 33 0.61 6.73 -8.66
CA TYR A 33 0.05 5.57 -7.97
C TYR A 33 1.09 4.47 -7.77
N ASN A 34 1.85 4.12 -8.82
CA ASN A 34 2.89 3.08 -8.73
C ASN A 34 4.01 3.48 -7.77
N LYS A 35 4.44 4.75 -7.79
CA LYS A 35 5.43 5.28 -6.82
C LYS A 35 4.92 5.18 -5.39
N ILE A 36 3.66 5.58 -5.14
CA ILE A 36 3.05 5.52 -3.81
C ILE A 36 2.84 4.06 -3.37
N LYS A 37 2.46 3.14 -4.27
CA LYS A 37 2.36 1.69 -3.99
C LYS A 37 3.69 1.15 -3.44
N VAL A 38 4.82 1.48 -4.08
CA VAL A 38 6.16 1.08 -3.60
C VAL A 38 6.43 1.66 -2.22
N LEU A 39 6.17 2.96 -2.00
CA LEU A 39 6.37 3.60 -0.70
C LEU A 39 5.50 2.99 0.40
N ASN A 40 4.25 2.62 0.11
CA ASN A 40 3.38 1.93 1.06
C ASN A 40 3.96 0.55 1.44
N ILE A 41 4.43 -0.22 0.46
CA ILE A 41 5.07 -1.53 0.71
C ILE A 41 6.31 -1.38 1.59
N GLU A 42 7.19 -0.42 1.28
CA GLU A 42 8.40 -0.17 2.08
C GLU A 42 8.05 0.27 3.51
N LYS A 43 7.12 1.23 3.65
CA LYS A 43 6.76 1.82 4.93
C LYS A 43 6.13 0.82 5.89
N PHE A 44 5.15 0.08 5.41
CA PHE A 44 4.40 -0.85 6.26
C PHE A 44 5.08 -2.21 6.34
N SER A 45 5.87 -2.58 5.31
CA SER A 45 6.52 -3.89 5.22
C SER A 45 5.54 -5.02 5.58
N PRO A 46 4.38 -5.11 4.91
CA PRO A 46 3.37 -6.10 5.24
C PRO A 46 3.93 -7.51 5.06
N PHE A 47 3.43 -8.46 5.84
CA PHE A 47 3.94 -9.83 5.87
C PHE A 47 3.88 -10.51 4.50
N TYR A 48 2.89 -10.17 3.68
CA TYR A 48 2.66 -10.72 2.34
C TYR A 48 3.27 -9.86 1.22
N LYS A 49 4.19 -8.93 1.52
CA LYS A 49 4.84 -8.09 0.49
C LYS A 49 5.51 -8.92 -0.61
N ASP A 50 6.06 -10.08 -0.26
CA ASP A 50 6.78 -10.96 -1.19
C ASP A 50 5.83 -11.71 -2.14
N LEU A 51 4.51 -11.65 -1.87
CA LEU A 51 3.45 -12.20 -2.72
C LEU A 51 2.85 -11.14 -3.65
N MET A 52 3.26 -9.88 -3.54
CA MET A 52 2.80 -8.82 -4.42
C MET A 52 3.68 -8.77 -5.66
N ASP A 53 3.07 -8.89 -6.84
CA ASP A 53 3.73 -8.47 -8.08
C ASP A 53 3.83 -6.93 -8.06
N ILE A 54 5.05 -6.42 -7.89
CA ILE A 54 5.34 -4.97 -7.82
C ILE A 54 5.63 -4.45 -9.22
#